data_AF-A0A6J7C4B3-F1
#
_entry.id   AF-A0A6J7C4B3-F1
#
_cell.length_a   1.000
_cell.length_b   1.000
_cell.length_c   1.000
_cell.angle_alpha   90.00
_cell.angle_beta   90.00
_cell.angle_gamma   90.00
#
_symmetry.space_group_name_H-M   'P 1'
#
loop_
_entity.id
_entity.type
_entity.pdbx_description
1 polymer ?
#
loop_
_entity_poly.entity_id
_entity_poly.type
_entity_poly.pdbx_seq_one_letter_code
_entity_poly.pdbx_strand_id
1 'polypeptide(L)'
;MDDLLTPYVSQNLFLPKAFVDEFLEALVSRKDDGIEPFARQIDLWWTALMIGVALDKRTTMPEQDQLSKLGTGHIFARDQWRIVNLELIVLAKEGEEVCATPSKVLAIGHEYMMTGLEWMAEKLRASAKPTLKLMTEIESILPQH
;
A
#
# COMPACT_ATOMS: atom_id res chain seq x y z
N MET A 1 -16.96 -18.86 -10.44
CA MET A 1 -16.23 -17.62 -10.12
C MET A 1 -14.78 -18.02 -10.19
N ASP A 2 -14.10 -17.72 -11.30
CA ASP A 2 -12.66 -17.93 -11.40
C ASP A 2 -12.01 -17.29 -10.19
N ASP A 3 -11.10 -18.02 -9.55
CA ASP A 3 -10.45 -17.55 -8.34
C ASP A 3 -9.50 -16.41 -8.71
N LEU A 4 -10.01 -15.17 -8.67
CA LEU A 4 -9.30 -13.91 -8.93
C LEU A 4 -7.96 -13.85 -8.17
N LEU A 5 -7.83 -14.59 -7.07
CA LEU A 5 -6.62 -14.70 -6.27
C LEU A 5 -5.51 -15.50 -6.96
N THR A 6 -5.85 -16.57 -7.69
CA THR A 6 -4.90 -17.57 -8.21
C THR A 6 -3.72 -16.94 -8.98
N PRO A 7 -3.93 -15.97 -9.90
CA PRO A 7 -2.83 -15.32 -10.63
C PRO A 7 -1.89 -14.49 -9.73
N TYR A 8 -2.34 -14.09 -8.55
CA TYR A 8 -1.62 -13.23 -7.61
C TYR A 8 -0.93 -14.00 -6.48
N VAL A 9 -1.32 -15.25 -6.19
CA VAL A 9 -0.85 -16.02 -5.01
C VAL A 9 0.68 -16.04 -4.87
N SER A 10 1.40 -16.20 -5.99
CA SER A 10 2.87 -16.31 -6.03
C SER A 10 3.59 -14.96 -6.08
N GLN A 11 2.87 -13.87 -6.30
CA GLN A 11 3.45 -12.55 -6.43
C GLN A 11 3.89 -12.01 -5.07
N ASN A 12 5.04 -11.37 -4.99
CA ASN A 12 5.58 -10.87 -3.73
C ASN A 12 5.09 -9.44 -3.45
N LEU A 13 4.89 -9.14 -2.17
CA LEU A 13 4.63 -7.79 -1.68
C LEU A 13 5.82 -7.32 -0.85
N PHE A 14 6.19 -6.06 -1.04
CA PHE A 14 7.38 -5.47 -0.44
C PHE A 14 7.06 -4.15 0.25
N LEU A 15 7.92 -3.80 1.21
CA LEU A 15 8.08 -2.48 1.80
C LEU A 15 9.57 -2.10 1.77
N PRO A 16 9.93 -0.80 1.67
CA PRO A 16 11.32 -0.37 1.84
C PRO A 16 11.84 -0.70 3.24
N LYS A 17 13.06 -1.24 3.33
CA LYS A 17 13.70 -1.55 4.63
C LYS A 17 13.79 -0.32 5.54
N ALA A 18 14.19 0.83 4.99
CA ALA A 18 14.26 2.09 5.75
C ALA A 18 12.92 2.47 6.38
N PHE A 19 11.80 2.27 5.66
CA PHE A 19 10.47 2.51 6.20
C PHE A 19 10.11 1.50 7.29
N VAL A 20 10.44 0.22 7.07
CA VAL A 20 10.19 -0.85 8.05
C VAL A 20 10.89 -0.55 9.37
N ASP A 21 12.17 -0.17 9.29
CA ASP A 21 13.01 0.09 10.45
C ASP A 21 12.58 1.36 11.21
N GLU A 22 12.12 2.40 10.50
CA GLU A 22 11.78 3.70 11.10
C GLU A 22 10.31 3.79 11.58
N PHE A 23 9.35 3.24 10.83
CA PHE A 23 7.93 3.58 11.01
C PHE A 23 7.00 2.40 11.30
N LEU A 24 7.37 1.17 10.92
CA LEU A 24 6.40 0.06 10.92
C LEU A 24 5.82 -0.22 12.32
N GLU A 25 6.65 -0.15 13.36
CA GLU A 25 6.22 -0.38 14.74
C GLU A 25 5.24 0.67 15.25
N ALA A 26 5.38 1.92 14.80
CA ALA A 26 4.52 3.02 15.22
C ALA A 26 3.18 3.04 14.47
N LEU A 27 3.10 2.34 13.34
CA LEU A 27 1.96 2.39 12.43
C LEU A 27 1.15 1.11 12.39
N VAL A 28 1.76 -0.04 12.66
CA VAL A 28 1.11 -1.35 12.59
C VAL A 28 1.10 -1.99 13.96
N SER A 29 -0.10 -2.31 14.41
CA SER A 29 -0.31 -2.84 15.74
C SER A 29 0.34 -4.20 15.94
N ARG A 30 1.00 -4.36 17.10
CA ARG A 30 1.55 -5.64 17.58
C ARG A 30 0.69 -6.26 18.67
N LYS A 31 -0.31 -5.54 19.19
CA LYS A 31 -1.16 -5.90 20.33
C LYS A 31 -2.59 -5.41 20.06
N ASP A 32 -3.60 -6.08 20.59
CA ASP A 32 -5.00 -5.63 20.43
C ASP A 32 -5.37 -4.40 21.30
N ASP A 33 -4.42 -3.51 21.63
CA ASP A 33 -4.69 -2.30 22.39
C ASP A 33 -5.17 -1.12 21.53
N GLY A 34 -5.05 -1.23 20.20
CA GLY A 34 -5.70 -0.34 19.22
C GLY A 34 -5.11 1.07 19.13
N ILE A 35 -3.85 1.25 19.53
CA ILE A 35 -3.20 2.57 19.54
C ILE A 35 -2.69 2.94 18.13
N GLU A 36 -2.19 1.95 17.39
CA GLU A 36 -1.65 2.16 16.05
C GLU A 36 -2.76 2.28 14.98
N PRO A 37 -2.51 3.05 13.90
CA PRO A 37 -3.51 3.30 12.86
C PRO A 37 -3.89 2.06 12.04
N PHE A 38 -3.04 1.03 11.97
CA PHE A 38 -3.28 -0.15 11.15
C PHE A 38 -3.20 -1.44 11.95
N ALA A 39 -4.20 -2.31 11.79
CA ALA A 39 -4.20 -3.64 12.42
C ALA A 39 -3.28 -4.66 11.70
N ARG A 40 -3.06 -4.48 10.38
CA ARG A 40 -2.22 -5.39 9.57
C ARG A 40 -1.31 -4.59 8.66
N GLN A 41 -0.12 -5.13 8.36
CA GLN A 41 0.80 -4.49 7.42
C GLN A 41 0.18 -4.31 6.03
N ILE A 42 -0.72 -5.20 5.61
CA ILE A 42 -1.44 -5.06 4.35
C ILE A 42 -2.45 -3.90 4.35
N ASP A 43 -2.97 -3.51 5.51
CA ASP A 43 -3.85 -2.34 5.63
C ASP A 43 -3.05 -1.04 5.49
N LEU A 44 -1.84 -0.99 6.08
CA LEU A 44 -0.86 0.07 5.84
C LEU A 44 -0.48 0.13 4.35
N TRP A 45 -0.08 -1.00 3.76
CA TRP A 45 0.32 -1.08 2.35
C TRP A 45 -0.79 -0.59 1.43
N TRP A 46 -2.02 -1.03 1.69
CA TRP A 46 -3.20 -0.62 0.93
C TRP A 46 -3.47 0.88 1.05
N THR A 47 -3.39 1.42 2.27
CA THR A 47 -3.63 2.84 2.52
C THR A 47 -2.58 3.70 1.84
N ALA A 48 -1.30 3.32 1.91
CA ALA A 48 -0.23 4.00 1.20
C ALA A 48 -0.46 3.97 -0.33
N LEU A 49 -0.87 2.84 -0.89
CA LEU A 49 -1.27 2.78 -2.30
C LEU A 49 -2.37 3.80 -2.63
N MET A 50 -3.44 3.85 -1.84
CA MET A 50 -4.55 4.77 -2.06
C MET A 50 -4.12 6.24 -1.96
N ILE A 51 -3.18 6.57 -1.05
CA ILE A 51 -2.59 7.91 -0.97
C ILE A 51 -1.82 8.24 -2.25
N GLY A 52 -0.99 7.34 -2.76
CA GLY A 52 -0.28 7.55 -4.02
C GLY A 52 -1.23 7.78 -5.21
N VAL A 53 -2.33 7.01 -5.26
CA VAL A 53 -3.38 7.17 -6.28
C VAL A 53 -4.09 8.53 -6.14
N ALA A 54 -4.43 8.96 -4.92
CA ALA A 54 -5.06 10.25 -4.67
C ALA A 54 -4.14 11.43 -5.03
N LEU A 55 -2.83 11.28 -4.84
CA LEU A 55 -1.81 12.23 -5.26
C LEU A 55 -1.48 12.16 -6.77
N ASP A 56 -2.08 11.20 -7.48
CA ASP A 56 -1.80 10.84 -8.87
C ASP A 56 -0.30 10.75 -9.20
N LYS A 57 0.49 10.17 -8.29
CA LYS A 57 1.94 10.09 -8.41
C LYS A 57 2.43 8.68 -8.12
N ARG A 58 3.44 8.28 -8.89
CA ARG A 58 4.16 7.01 -8.76
C ARG A 58 5.63 7.29 -8.43
N THR A 59 6.18 6.51 -7.50
CA THR A 59 7.60 6.52 -7.17
C THR A 59 8.17 5.15 -7.49
N THR A 60 9.26 5.10 -8.26
CA THR A 60 9.92 3.84 -8.61
C THR A 60 10.37 3.08 -7.36
N MET A 61 10.23 1.76 -7.40
CA MET A 61 10.69 0.88 -6.32
C MET A 61 12.21 0.94 -6.16
N PRO A 62 12.73 0.92 -4.91
CA PRO A 62 14.15 0.70 -4.63
C PRO A 62 14.67 -0.63 -5.18
N GLU A 63 16.00 -0.77 -5.19
CA GLU A 63 16.66 -2.03 -5.54
C GLU A 63 16.25 -3.18 -4.60
N GLN A 64 16.29 -4.41 -5.09
CA GLN A 64 15.75 -5.57 -4.38
C GLN A 64 16.38 -5.81 -3.00
N ASP A 65 17.65 -5.45 -2.81
CA ASP A 65 18.37 -5.56 -1.54
C ASP A 65 17.95 -4.50 -0.51
N GLN A 66 17.24 -3.45 -0.93
CA GLN A 66 16.66 -2.40 -0.09
C GLN A 66 15.20 -2.69 0.30
N LEU A 67 14.65 -3.82 -0.15
CA LEU A 67 13.27 -4.22 0.10
C LEU A 67 13.17 -5.29 1.19
N SER A 68 12.14 -5.17 2.03
CA SER A 68 11.69 -6.19 2.96
C SER A 68 10.43 -6.85 2.43
N LYS A 69 10.39 -8.19 2.45
CA LYS A 69 9.23 -8.95 1.99
C LYS A 69 8.14 -8.94 3.07
N LEU A 70 6.99 -8.39 2.73
CA LEU A 70 5.79 -8.38 3.58
C LEU A 70 5.04 -9.72 3.50
N GLY A 71 5.00 -10.32 2.31
CA GLY A 71 4.29 -11.57 2.07
C GLY A 71 4.18 -11.89 0.59
N THR A 72 3.21 -12.73 0.25
CA THR A 72 2.81 -12.96 -1.15
C THR A 72 1.36 -12.53 -1.36
N GLY A 73 0.87 -12.53 -2.60
CA GLY A 73 -0.51 -12.19 -2.92
C GLY A 73 -1.55 -13.09 -2.27
N HIS A 74 -1.15 -14.21 -1.64
CA HIS A 74 -2.02 -14.97 -0.74
C HIS A 74 -2.58 -14.11 0.41
N ILE A 75 -1.92 -13.02 0.78
CA ILE A 75 -2.41 -12.07 1.78
C ILE A 75 -3.75 -11.41 1.40
N PHE A 76 -4.09 -11.40 0.10
CA PHE A 76 -5.38 -10.91 -0.39
C PHE A 76 -6.51 -11.93 -0.25
N ALA A 77 -6.24 -13.18 0.17
CA ALA A 77 -7.28 -14.21 0.26
C ALA A 77 -8.47 -13.82 1.12
N ARG A 78 -8.23 -13.08 2.22
CA ARG A 78 -9.28 -12.55 3.11
C ARG A 78 -10.01 -11.33 2.52
N ASP A 79 -9.33 -10.60 1.64
CA ASP A 79 -9.73 -9.26 1.16
C ASP A 79 -9.59 -9.20 -0.38
N GLN A 80 -10.24 -10.13 -1.10
CA GLN A 80 -10.08 -10.25 -2.56
C GLN A 80 -10.52 -9.00 -3.33
N TRP A 81 -11.37 -8.15 -2.72
CA TRP A 81 -11.75 -6.84 -3.26
C TRP A 81 -10.54 -5.92 -3.52
N ARG A 82 -9.41 -6.13 -2.84
CA ARG A 82 -8.16 -5.39 -3.09
C ARG A 82 -7.57 -5.69 -4.47
N ILE A 83 -7.69 -6.92 -4.95
CA ILE A 83 -7.24 -7.30 -6.29
C ILE A 83 -8.11 -6.60 -7.34
N VAL A 84 -9.43 -6.63 -7.16
CA VAL A 84 -10.36 -5.93 -8.06
C VAL A 84 -10.04 -4.44 -8.11
N ASN A 85 -9.80 -3.81 -6.96
CA ASN A 85 -9.43 -2.39 -6.91
C ASN A 85 -8.08 -2.12 -7.58
N LEU A 86 -7.07 -2.98 -7.39
CA LEU A 86 -5.78 -2.87 -8.09
C LEU A 86 -5.95 -2.91 -9.60
N GLU A 87 -6.72 -3.87 -10.10
CA GLU A 87 -6.99 -4.02 -11.52
C GLU A 87 -7.75 -2.80 -12.07
N LEU A 88 -8.74 -2.27 -11.34
CA LEU A 88 -9.47 -1.07 -11.73
C LEU A 88 -8.57 0.18 -11.77
N ILE A 89 -7.68 0.34 -10.78
CA ILE A 89 -6.70 1.44 -10.75
C ILE A 89 -5.78 1.34 -11.97
N VAL A 90 -5.25 0.16 -12.24
CA VAL A 90 -4.34 -0.07 -13.37
C VAL A 90 -5.06 0.10 -14.71
N LEU A 91 -6.27 -0.44 -14.86
CA LEU A 91 -7.11 -0.27 -16.03
C LEU A 91 -7.35 1.22 -16.33
N ALA A 92 -7.64 2.02 -15.30
CA ALA A 92 -7.87 3.46 -15.45
C ALA A 92 -6.61 4.25 -15.86
N LYS A 93 -5.41 3.73 -15.54
CA LYS A 93 -4.13 4.45 -15.75
C LYS A 93 -3.36 3.98 -16.98
N GLU A 94 -3.41 2.69 -17.30
CA GLU A 94 -2.59 2.04 -18.32
C GLU A 94 -3.41 1.26 -19.37
N GLY A 95 -4.72 1.09 -19.14
CA GLY A 95 -5.61 0.32 -20.02
C GLY A 95 -5.65 -1.19 -19.73
N GLU A 96 -6.49 -1.89 -20.49
CA GLU A 96 -6.87 -3.29 -20.23
C GLU A 96 -5.70 -4.28 -20.40
N GLU A 97 -4.77 -4.00 -21.32
CA GLU A 97 -3.67 -4.91 -21.64
C GLU A 97 -2.78 -5.23 -20.44
N VAL A 98 -2.64 -4.29 -19.50
CA VAL A 98 -1.80 -4.48 -18.31
C VAL A 98 -2.45 -5.43 -17.31
N CYS A 99 -3.79 -5.46 -17.23
CA CYS A 99 -4.53 -6.37 -16.36
C CYS A 99 -4.30 -7.85 -16.69
N ALA A 100 -3.91 -8.18 -17.93
CA ALA A 100 -3.53 -9.53 -18.33
C ALA A 100 -2.22 -10.03 -17.69
N THR A 101 -1.45 -9.13 -17.05
CA THR A 101 -0.16 -9.45 -16.42
C THR A 101 -0.17 -9.09 -14.92
N PRO A 102 -0.52 -10.03 -14.01
CA PRO A 102 -0.65 -9.77 -12.57
C PRO A 102 0.60 -9.15 -11.91
N SER A 103 1.80 -9.52 -12.38
CA SER A 103 3.05 -8.96 -11.88
C SER A 103 3.21 -7.47 -12.25
N LYS A 104 2.73 -7.04 -13.41
CA LYS A 104 2.71 -5.62 -13.79
C LYS A 104 1.67 -4.84 -12.98
N VAL A 105 0.50 -5.44 -12.74
CA VAL A 105 -0.53 -4.84 -11.89
C VAL A 105 0.03 -4.54 -10.50
N LEU A 106 0.72 -5.52 -9.90
CA LEU A 106 1.35 -5.31 -8.59
C LEU A 106 2.54 -4.36 -8.63
N ALA A 107 3.34 -4.35 -9.69
CA ALA A 107 4.43 -3.38 -9.83
C ALA A 107 3.91 -1.94 -9.82
N ILE A 108 2.82 -1.66 -10.56
CA ILE A 108 2.17 -0.34 -10.53
C ILE A 108 1.62 -0.03 -9.14
N GLY A 109 0.99 -1.03 -8.49
CA GLY A 109 0.52 -0.89 -7.11
C GLY A 109 1.66 -0.57 -6.14
N HIS A 110 2.83 -1.19 -6.30
CA HIS A 110 4.03 -0.88 -5.52
C HIS A 110 4.49 0.55 -5.74
N GLU A 111 4.50 1.05 -6.97
CA GLU A 111 4.94 2.42 -7.24
C GLU A 111 4.03 3.48 -6.62
N TYR A 112 2.71 3.27 -6.66
CA TYR A 112 1.77 4.13 -5.94
C TYR A 112 1.95 4.02 -4.43
N MET A 113 2.11 2.80 -3.92
CA MET A 113 2.37 2.55 -2.50
C MET A 113 3.64 3.27 -2.03
N MET A 114 4.71 3.27 -2.83
CA MET A 114 5.95 4.00 -2.52
C MET A 114 5.71 5.49 -2.32
N THR A 115 4.98 6.14 -3.23
CA THR A 115 4.61 7.55 -3.08
C THR A 115 3.83 7.78 -1.78
N GLY A 116 2.89 6.90 -1.44
CA GLY A 116 2.13 7.02 -0.20
C GLY A 116 2.98 6.83 1.06
N LEU A 117 3.94 5.91 1.04
CA LEU A 117 4.86 5.72 2.17
C LEU A 117 5.78 6.91 2.36
N GLU A 118 6.30 7.50 1.28
CA GLU A 118 7.11 8.72 1.34
C GLU A 118 6.30 9.87 1.96
N TRP A 119 5.05 10.03 1.52
CA TRP A 119 4.14 11.02 2.09
C TRP A 119 3.85 10.76 3.57
N MET A 120 3.55 9.52 3.95
CA MET A 120 3.31 9.16 5.35
C MET A 120 4.55 9.41 6.20
N ALA A 121 5.73 9.00 5.73
CA ALA A 121 6.99 9.25 6.41
C ALA A 121 7.19 10.76 6.63
N GLU A 122 6.97 11.59 5.61
CA GLU A 122 7.08 13.04 5.73
C GLU A 122 6.11 13.62 6.78
N LYS A 123 4.83 13.22 6.75
CA LYS A 123 3.79 13.81 7.61
C LYS A 123 3.77 13.28 9.03
N LEU A 124 4.24 12.05 9.23
CA LEU A 124 4.18 11.36 10.52
C LEU A 124 5.51 11.40 11.26
N ARG A 125 6.64 11.69 10.59
CA ARG A 125 7.94 11.90 11.22
C ARG A 125 7.83 13.05 12.24
N ALA A 126 8.11 12.73 13.50
CA ALA A 126 7.96 13.59 14.69
C ALA A 126 6.55 13.78 15.27
N SER A 127 5.51 13.07 14.79
CA SER A 127 4.20 13.10 15.45
C SER A 127 4.16 12.20 16.68
N ALA A 128 3.84 12.77 17.85
CA ALA A 128 3.59 12.01 19.07
C ALA A 128 2.25 11.23 19.03
N LYS A 129 1.37 11.53 18.06
CA LYS A 129 0.08 10.85 17.86
C LYS A 129 -0.10 10.52 16.36
N PRO A 130 0.60 9.52 15.81
CA PRO A 130 0.58 9.20 14.39
C PRO A 130 -0.82 8.94 13.83
N THR A 131 -1.69 8.23 14.56
CA THR A 131 -3.06 7.93 14.15
C THR A 131 -3.89 9.20 13.91
N LEU A 132 -3.93 10.11 14.89
CA LEU A 132 -4.67 11.37 14.77
C LEU A 132 -4.10 12.24 13.65
N LYS A 133 -2.77 12.31 13.54
CA LYS A 133 -2.10 13.08 12.49
C LYS A 133 -2.46 12.55 11.11
N LEU A 134 -2.44 11.22 10.92
CA LEU A 134 -2.82 10.58 9.66
C LEU A 134 -4.26 10.92 9.26
N MET A 135 -5.21 10.86 10.21
CA MET A 135 -6.62 11.19 9.94
C MET A 135 -6.77 12.61 9.39
N THR A 136 -6.14 13.60 10.04
CA THR A 136 -6.19 15.01 9.60
C THR A 136 -5.50 15.22 8.25
N GLU A 137 -4.37 14.56 8.02
CA GLU A 137 -3.62 14.75 6.77
C GLU A 137 -4.32 14.08 5.57
N ILE A 138 -5.00 12.94 5.76
CA ILE A 138 -5.78 12.31 4.69
C ILE A 138 -6.90 13.22 4.19
N GLU A 139 -7.59 13.95 5.08
CA GLU A 139 -8.64 14.90 4.68
C GLU A 139 -8.12 15.98 3.71
N SER A 140 -6.84 16.35 3.82
CA SER A 140 -6.23 17.37 2.98
C SER A 140 -5.97 16.94 1.53
N ILE A 141 -5.93 15.64 1.27
CA ILE A 141 -5.64 15.06 -0.05
C ILE A 141 -6.90 14.48 -0.73
N LEU A 142 -8.05 14.51 -0.05
CA LEU A 142 -9.31 14.11 -0.64
C LEU A 142 -9.88 15.25 -1.50
N PRO A 143 -10.54 14.95 -2.63
CA PRO A 143 -11.22 15.97 -3.42
C PRO A 143 -12.27 16.69 -2.56
N GLN A 144 -12.23 18.02 -2.54
CA GLN A 144 -13.29 18.81 -1.92
C GLN A 144 -14.48 18.85 -2.88
N HIS A 145 -15.56 18.18 -2.50
CA HIS A 145 -16.84 18.19 -3.20
C HIS A 145 -17.80 19.21 -2.58
#